data_AF-A0A9E5IZU2-F1
#
_entry.id   AF-A0A9E5IZU2-F1
#
_cell.length_a   1.000
_cell.length_b   1.000
_cell.length_c   1.000
_cell.angle_alpha   90.00
_cell.angle_beta   90.00
_cell.angle_gamma   90.00
#
_symmetry.space_group_name_H-M   'P 1'
#
loop_
_entity.id
_entity.type
_entity.pdbx_description
1 polymer ?
#
loop_
_entity_poly.entity_id
_entity_poly.type
_entity_poly.pdbx_seq_one_letter_code
_entity_poly.pdbx_strand_id
1 'polypeptide(L)' 'MNYYDDNFGHYNIESEEDVEFYHSMQRQSVSKRCKGCGRMVRIKRDYAYCNSCADARENGFDF' A
#
# COMPACT_ATOMS: atom_id res chain seq x y z
N MET A 1 -5.99 -16.03 0.91
CA MET A 1 -5.13 -15.82 -0.28
C MET A 1 -4.21 -14.65 0.01
N ASN A 2 -2.92 -14.75 -0.33
CA ASN A 2 -1.92 -13.77 0.09
C ASN A 2 -1.53 -12.86 -1.08
N TYR A 3 -1.54 -11.55 -0.85
CA TYR A 3 -1.25 -10.54 -1.86
C TYR A 3 -0.15 -9.62 -1.38
N TYR A 4 0.70 -9.21 -2.32
CA TYR A 4 1.59 -8.06 -2.13
C TYR A 4 0.92 -6.83 -2.72
N ASP A 5 0.74 -5.79 -1.89
CA ASP A 5 0.11 -4.53 -2.25
C ASP A 5 0.93 -3.33 -1.77
N ASP A 6 0.99 -2.27 -2.57
CA ASP A 6 1.77 -1.08 -2.22
C ASP A 6 1.18 -0.28 -1.05
N ASN A 7 -0.09 -0.50 -0.66
CA ASN A 7 -0.72 0.14 0.50
C ASN A 7 -0.48 -0.62 1.80
N PHE A 8 -0.42 -1.95 1.75
CA PHE A 8 -0.46 -2.82 2.94
C PHE A 8 0.71 -3.79 3.06
N GLY A 9 1.60 -3.84 2.06
CA GLY A 9 2.66 -4.83 2.03
C GLY A 9 2.07 -6.22 1.79
N HIS A 10 2.31 -7.14 2.73
CA HIS A 10 1.76 -8.49 2.66
C HIS A 10 0.40 -8.56 3.35
N TYR A 11 -0.67 -8.76 2.57
CA TYR A 11 -2.04 -8.82 3.06
C TYR A 11 -2.64 -10.22 2.85
N ASN A 12 -3.16 -10.81 3.91
CA ASN A 12 -3.84 -12.10 3.89
C ASN A 12 -5.35 -11.86 3.84
N ILE A 13 -5.98 -12.31 2.76
CA ILE A 13 -7.45 -12.36 2.66
C ILE A 13 -7.93 -13.66 3.30
N GLU A 14 -8.69 -13.55 4.40
CA GLU A 14 -9.20 -14.69 5.18
C GLU A 14 -10.74 -14.77 5.15
N SER A 15 -11.41 -13.68 4.79
CA SER A 15 -12.88 -13.55 4.78
C SER A 15 -13.41 -12.80 3.56
N GLU A 16 -14.74 -12.82 3.36
CA GLU A 16 -15.41 -11.99 2.34
C GLU A 16 -15.29 -10.49 2.66
N GLU A 17 -15.28 -10.13 3.94
CA GLU A 17 -15.07 -8.74 4.38
C GLU A 17 -13.70 -8.22 3.96
N ASP A 18 -12.65 -9.05 4.06
CA ASP A 18 -11.30 -8.69 3.58
C ASP A 18 -11.28 -8.44 2.07
N VAL A 19 -12.05 -9.22 1.30
CA VAL A 19 -12.19 -9.04 -0.15
C VAL A 19 -12.87 -7.71 -0.47
N GLU A 20 -13.97 -7.41 0.21
CA GLU A 20 -14.70 -6.15 0.02
C GLU A 20 -13.85 -4.95 0.39
N PHE A 21 -13.16 -5.02 1.53
CA PHE A 21 -12.22 -4.00 1.97
C PHE A 21 -11.11 -3.80 0.95
N TYR A 22 -10.46 -4.88 0.51
CA TYR A 22 -9.40 -4.83 -0.50
C TYR A 22 -9.89 -4.18 -1.80
N HIS A 23 -11.06 -4.57 -2.31
CA HIS A 23 -11.62 -3.92 -3.49
C HIS A 23 -11.97 -2.45 -3.27
N SER A 24 -12.49 -2.09 -2.10
CA SER A 24 -12.77 -0.69 -1.74
C SER A 24 -11.51 0.17 -1.78
N MET A 25 -10.38 -0.39 -1.31
CA MET A 25 -9.06 0.22 -1.31
C MET A 25 -8.54 0.36 -2.73
N GLN A 26 -8.58 -0.71 -3.54
CA GLN A 26 -8.12 -0.69 -4.92
C GLN A 26 -8.87 0.32 -5.80
N ARG A 27 -10.17 0.57 -5.52
CA ARG A 27 -10.97 1.61 -6.21
C ARG A 27 -10.49 3.03 -5.90
N GLN A 28 -9.99 3.26 -4.69
CA GLN A 28 -9.49 4.57 -4.25
C GLN A 28 -8.01 4.81 -4.60
N SER A 29 -7.29 3.73 -4.87
CA SER A 29 -5.88 3.77 -5.25
C SER A 29 -5.65 4.29 -6.66
N VAL A 30 -4.59 5.08 -6.80
CA VAL A 30 -4.13 5.67 -8.05
C VAL A 30 -2.66 5.34 -8.28
N SER A 31 -2.26 5.20 -9.55
CA SER A 31 -0.85 5.05 -9.91
C SER A 31 -0.15 6.40 -9.76
N LYS A 32 0.84 6.48 -8.87
CA LYS A 32 1.67 7.68 -8.66
C LYS A 32 3.06 7.32 -8.17
N ARG A 33 3.95 8.30 -8.16
CA ARG A 33 5.33 8.12 -7.69
C ARG A 33 5.39 8.16 -6.16
N CYS A 34 5.98 7.14 -5.55
CA CYS A 34 6.27 7.12 -4.11
C CYS A 34 7.28 8.20 -3.75
N LYS A 35 7.02 9.00 -2.70
CA LYS A 35 7.94 10.05 -2.24
C LYS A 35 9.21 9.54 -1.56
N GLY A 36 9.24 8.28 -1.13
CA GLY A 36 10.44 7.67 -0.53
C GLY A 36 11.34 7.08 -1.61
N CYS A 37 10.92 5.95 -2.20
CA CYS A 37 11.77 5.22 -3.15
C CYS A 37 11.67 5.68 -4.62
N GLY A 38 10.82 6.65 -4.96
CA GLY A 38 10.69 7.16 -6.33
C GLY A 38 10.07 6.20 -7.36
N ARG A 39 9.66 4.99 -6.96
CA ARG A 39 8.98 4.01 -7.83
C ARG A 39 7.54 4.42 -8.13
N MET A 40 7.02 3.99 -9.29
CA MET A 40 5.59 4.05 -9.58
C MET A 40 4.87 2.96 -8.80
N VAL A 41 3.90 3.36 -7.97
CA VAL A 41 3.16 2.48 -7.06
C VAL A 41 1.67 2.76 -7.17
N ARG A 42 0.83 1.77 -6.81
CA ARG A 42 -0.63 1.93 -6.78
C ARG A 42 -1.11 2.05 -5.34
N ILE A 43 -1.23 3.29 -4.86
CA ILE A 43 -1.64 3.56 -3.47
C ILE A 43 -2.81 4.55 -3.41
N LYS A 44 -3.50 4.62 -2.27
CA LYS A 44 -4.60 5.57 -2.07
C LYS A 44 -4.19 6.99 -2.45
N ARG A 45 -5.13 7.76 -2.97
CA ARG A 45 -4.87 9.13 -3.46
C ARG A 45 -4.27 10.07 -2.41
N ASP A 46 -4.61 9.90 -1.14
CA ASP A 46 -4.10 10.64 0.02
C ASP A 46 -2.69 10.19 0.48
N TYR A 47 -2.25 8.98 0.13
CA TYR A 47 -0.97 8.44 0.63
C TYR A 47 0.25 8.96 -0.15
N ALA A 48 1.34 9.30 0.53
CA ALA A 48 2.56 9.79 -0.14
C ALA A 48 3.63 8.71 -0.35
N TYR A 49 3.58 7.63 0.44
CA TYR A 49 4.60 6.59 0.51
C TYR A 49 3.95 5.22 0.30
N CYS A 50 4.66 4.29 -0.35
CA CYS A 50 4.26 2.88 -0.35
C CYS A 50 4.56 2.23 1.00
N ASN A 51 3.95 1.08 1.27
CA ASN A 51 4.04 0.36 2.54
C ASN A 51 5.48 0.17 3.00
N SER A 52 6.35 -0.35 2.12
CA SER A 52 7.76 -0.55 2.45
C SER A 52 8.49 0.73 2.86
N CYS A 53 8.15 1.88 2.29
CA CYS A 53 8.70 3.17 2.73
C CYS A 53 7.99 3.71 3.97
N ALA A 54 6.70 3.45 4.18
CA ALA A 54 6.04 3.80 5.44
C ALA A 54 6.67 3.02 6.61
N ASP A 55 6.77 1.70 6.49
CA ASP A 55 7.37 0.81 7.48
C ASP A 55 8.80 1.25 7.82
N ALA A 56 9.63 1.48 6.80
CA ALA A 56 11.02 1.86 7.04
C ALA A 56 11.13 3.22 7.77
N ARG A 57 10.20 4.16 7.55
CA ARG A 57 10.15 5.42 8.31
C ARG A 57 9.74 5.23 9.76
N GLU A 58 8.75 4.38 10.00
CA GLU A 58 8.33 4.03 11.37
C GLU A 58 9.47 3.33 12.14
N ASN A 59 10.37 2.65 11.43
CA ASN A 59 11.58 2.05 11.96
C ASN A 59 12.80 3.00 11.99
N GLY A 60 12.63 4.29 11.65
CA GLY A 60 13.67 5.31 11.77
C GLY A 60 14.63 5.43 10.58
N PHE A 61 14.28 4.90 9.42
CA PHE A 61 15.06 5.04 8.18
C PHE A 61 14.56 6.19 7.30
N ASP A 62 15.49 6.90 6.67
CA ASP A 62 15.24 7.96 5.68
C ASP A 62 15.38 7.45 4.22
N PHE A 63 14.77 8.15 3.26
CA PHE A 63 14.81 7.85 1.82
C PHE A 63 15.07 9.09 0.96
#